data_AF-A0A2V8JC71-F1
#
_entry.id   AF-A0A2V8JC71-F1
#
_cell.length_a   1.000
_cell.length_b   1.000
_cell.length_c   1.000
_cell.angle_alpha   90.00
_cell.angle_beta   90.00
_cell.angle_gamma   90.00
#
_symmetry.space_group_name_H-M   'P 1'
#
loop_
_entity.id
_entity.type
_entity.pdbx_description
1 polymer ?
#
loop_
_entity_poly.entity_id
_entity_poly.type
_entity_poly.pdbx_seq_one_letter_code
_entity_poly.pdbx_strand_id
1 'polypeptide(L)'
;MAERETLAVDILIVGGGPAGMSAALRLAQLQKEKRGEPLAIAVLEKAREAGTHMLSGAVLDPSALRDLVPDFKAKDAPLASEVHEDTVYFLTRTGKFKFPITPPPLHNHGNYIISLNRFVKWLGGLVEAEGIDVFTGFAASELLFDPSTRSGQGRALVGVRTGDRGIGKHGEKKSTFEPGVDIRAKVTILADGVRGNLTKSLVRQLGLDEGRSPQLYAIGIKELWEVPKDRVRAGRVIHTMGYPLKMDEFGGGFIYAMPDGALSVGFVSGLDYRDPMFDPHTAFQHFKRHPVVAPLLQGGQMVRYGAKALPEGGWHTIPRVYADGVLIAGDAAGFLNSMRLKGVHLAMRTGMLAADTAFEAVRAGDVSASKLKSYEQRIEASAVRRELYPVRNVHQSFSYGLLAGVAYSGLSLVTGGWWFKDPMPAHAGYARMARLAEYYKDTPPDPDATVNPERSLLEHPPRGGPAVAPDRPRRGGLPHPLPRGVRQSLRPFLPGERLRDGRHGRRNIAKKVADQRVELRPLQNVRHHGPVPDHRLGAAGRGRGTPVRRHVIW
;
A
#
# COMPACT_ATOMS: atom_id res chain seq x y z
N MET A 1 -22.93 -13.33 -27.29
CA MET A 1 -21.96 -12.64 -26.39
C MET A 1 -21.00 -11.88 -27.28
N ALA A 2 -20.57 -10.66 -26.90
CA ALA A 2 -19.55 -9.97 -27.68
C ALA A 2 -18.24 -10.78 -27.61
N GLU A 3 -17.62 -11.01 -28.76
CA GLU A 3 -16.32 -11.67 -28.86
C GLU A 3 -15.27 -10.79 -28.17
N ARG A 4 -14.44 -11.39 -27.31
CA ARG A 4 -13.37 -10.67 -26.59
C ARG A 4 -12.08 -10.82 -27.37
N GLU A 5 -11.38 -9.71 -27.57
CA GLU A 5 -10.03 -9.75 -28.11
C GLU A 5 -9.11 -10.56 -27.20
N THR A 6 -8.19 -11.30 -27.82
CA THR A 6 -7.21 -12.12 -27.11
C THR A 6 -5.80 -11.71 -27.53
N LEU A 7 -4.96 -11.38 -26.56
CA LEU A 7 -3.52 -11.18 -26.74
C LEU A 7 -2.77 -12.38 -26.15
N ALA A 8 -1.89 -13.00 -26.93
CA ALA A 8 -1.04 -14.10 -26.46
C ALA A 8 0.38 -13.59 -26.19
N VAL A 9 0.92 -13.93 -25.02
CA VAL A 9 2.31 -13.67 -24.62
C VAL A 9 2.91 -14.92 -24.01
N ASP A 10 4.24 -15.00 -23.90
CA ASP A 10 4.89 -16.09 -23.18
C ASP A 10 4.85 -15.85 -21.68
N ILE A 11 5.21 -14.63 -21.25
CA ILE A 11 5.25 -14.24 -19.84
C ILE A 11 4.48 -12.95 -19.63
N LEU A 12 3.48 -13.00 -18.75
CA LEU A 12 2.72 -11.83 -18.33
C LEU A 12 3.09 -11.43 -16.90
N ILE A 13 3.37 -10.16 -16.67
CA ILE A 13 3.60 -9.59 -15.35
C ILE A 13 2.42 -8.68 -15.00
N VAL A 14 1.76 -8.94 -13.87
CA VAL A 14 0.63 -8.11 -13.43
C VAL A 14 1.06 -7.23 -12.27
N GLY A 15 1.18 -5.92 -12.53
CA GLY A 15 1.60 -4.89 -11.59
C GLY A 15 2.99 -4.34 -11.93
N GLY A 16 3.06 -3.06 -12.30
CA GLY A 16 4.27 -2.31 -12.64
C GLY A 16 4.95 -1.66 -11.44
N GLY A 17 5.00 -2.34 -10.28
CA GLY A 17 5.74 -1.92 -9.10
C GLY A 17 7.20 -2.40 -9.10
N PRO A 18 7.96 -2.25 -7.99
CA PRO A 18 9.35 -2.69 -7.92
C PRO A 18 9.55 -4.17 -8.26
N ALA A 19 8.65 -5.05 -7.83
CA ALA A 19 8.72 -6.48 -8.16
C ALA A 19 8.51 -6.73 -9.67
N GLY A 20 7.43 -6.20 -10.25
CA GLY A 20 7.10 -6.44 -11.65
C GLY A 20 8.10 -5.81 -12.62
N MET A 21 8.53 -4.57 -12.37
CA MET A 21 9.55 -3.93 -13.21
C MET A 21 10.92 -4.62 -13.10
N SER A 22 11.27 -5.13 -11.91
CA SER A 22 12.51 -5.92 -11.76
C SER A 22 12.43 -7.27 -12.47
N ALA A 23 11.26 -7.92 -12.43
CA ALA A 23 11.03 -9.16 -13.17
C ALA A 23 11.16 -8.91 -14.68
N ALA A 24 10.51 -7.88 -15.20
CA ALA A 24 10.59 -7.50 -16.61
C ALA A 24 12.03 -7.22 -17.05
N LEU A 25 12.74 -6.35 -16.33
CA LEU A 25 14.12 -6.01 -16.65
C LEU A 25 15.06 -7.24 -16.59
N ARG A 26 14.85 -8.12 -15.59
CA ARG A 26 15.62 -9.37 -15.49
C ARG A 26 15.33 -10.32 -16.67
N LEU A 27 14.08 -10.43 -17.11
CA LEU A 27 13.73 -11.23 -18.30
C LEU A 27 14.43 -10.70 -19.55
N ALA A 28 14.48 -9.37 -19.76
CA ALA A 28 15.23 -8.78 -20.86
C ALA A 28 16.72 -9.15 -20.82
N GLN A 29 17.35 -9.09 -19.64
CA GLN A 29 18.74 -9.51 -19.45
C GLN A 29 18.94 -10.99 -19.79
N LEU A 30 18.06 -11.87 -19.30
CA LEU A 30 18.12 -13.31 -19.58
C LEU A 30 18.00 -13.61 -21.08
N GLN A 31 17.14 -12.89 -21.82
CA GLN A 31 17.03 -13.04 -23.26
C GLN A 31 18.37 -12.73 -23.97
N LYS A 32 19.06 -11.67 -23.55
CA LYS A 32 20.37 -11.28 -24.08
C LYS A 32 21.46 -12.29 -23.69
N GLU A 33 21.46 -12.74 -22.44
CA GLU A 33 22.46 -13.66 -21.89
C GLU A 33 22.38 -15.06 -22.52
N LYS A 34 21.17 -15.63 -22.63
CA LYS A 34 21.00 -17.05 -22.93
C LYS A 34 20.90 -17.38 -24.42
N ARG A 35 20.65 -16.38 -25.28
CA ARG A 35 20.43 -16.50 -26.74
C ARG A 35 19.30 -17.50 -27.10
N GLY A 36 18.35 -17.07 -27.92
CA GLY A 36 17.23 -17.91 -28.34
C GLY A 36 16.13 -17.07 -28.96
N GLU A 37 15.04 -17.71 -29.40
CA GLU A 37 13.88 -16.99 -29.95
C GLU A 37 13.34 -16.00 -28.92
N PRO A 38 13.09 -14.74 -29.27
CA PRO A 38 12.54 -13.77 -28.34
C PRO A 38 11.21 -14.25 -27.74
N LEU A 39 11.08 -14.16 -26.41
CA LEU A 39 9.84 -14.41 -25.70
C LEU A 39 8.99 -13.13 -25.73
N ALA A 40 7.70 -13.28 -26.00
CA ALA A 40 6.74 -12.20 -25.84
C ALA A 40 6.51 -11.93 -24.35
N ILE A 41 6.90 -10.75 -23.87
CA ILE A 41 6.81 -10.37 -22.46
C ILE A 41 6.00 -9.08 -22.34
N ALA A 42 5.01 -9.07 -21.45
CA ALA A 42 4.17 -7.90 -21.20
C ALA A 42 4.06 -7.59 -19.71
N VAL A 43 4.01 -6.30 -19.37
CA VAL A 43 3.69 -5.79 -18.03
C VAL A 43 2.34 -5.08 -18.09
N LEU A 44 1.42 -5.44 -17.21
CA LEU A 44 0.10 -4.81 -17.09
C LEU A 44 0.03 -3.96 -15.83
N GLU A 45 -0.16 -2.65 -15.98
CA GLU A 45 -0.24 -1.69 -14.87
C GLU A 45 -1.55 -0.90 -14.92
N LYS A 46 -2.29 -0.89 -13.80
CA LYS A 46 -3.57 -0.18 -13.71
C LYS A 46 -3.41 1.34 -13.76
N ALA A 47 -2.29 1.85 -13.28
CA ALA A 47 -2.03 3.27 -13.18
C ALA A 47 -1.79 3.84 -14.58
N ARG A 48 -2.27 5.07 -14.83
CA ARG A 48 -2.15 5.72 -16.14
C ARG A 48 -0.70 5.90 -16.58
N GLU A 49 0.20 6.05 -15.61
CA GLU A 49 1.65 6.07 -15.82
C GLU A 49 2.31 5.20 -14.75
N ALA A 50 3.40 4.53 -15.11
CA ALA A 50 4.22 3.77 -14.18
C ALA A 50 4.59 4.61 -12.94
N GLY A 51 4.47 4.02 -11.75
CA GLY A 51 4.81 4.68 -10.49
C GLY A 51 3.70 5.57 -9.89
N THR A 52 2.65 5.96 -10.62
CA THR A 52 1.63 6.90 -10.10
C THR A 52 0.80 6.35 -8.93
N HIS A 53 0.66 5.03 -8.81
CA HIS A 53 0.05 4.39 -7.64
C HIS A 53 1.04 3.95 -6.55
N MET A 54 2.34 4.27 -6.69
CA MET A 54 3.36 3.92 -5.70
C MET A 54 3.36 4.90 -4.53
N LEU A 55 3.30 4.36 -3.33
CA LEU A 55 3.39 5.12 -2.09
C LEU A 55 4.28 4.40 -1.09
N SER A 56 5.29 5.10 -0.60
CA SER A 56 6.19 4.64 0.47
C SER A 56 6.92 5.84 1.06
N GLY A 57 7.35 5.75 2.33
CA GLY A 57 8.34 6.68 2.87
C GLY A 57 9.70 6.53 2.17
N ALA A 58 10.06 5.28 1.83
CA ALA A 58 11.17 4.84 0.99
C ALA A 58 12.58 5.33 1.41
N VAL A 59 13.14 4.61 2.40
CA VAL A 59 14.60 4.44 2.53
C VAL A 59 14.98 3.15 1.79
N LEU A 60 15.57 3.31 0.62
CA LEU A 60 15.96 2.23 -0.29
C LEU A 60 17.26 1.57 0.17
N ASP A 61 17.19 0.28 0.48
CA ASP A 61 18.36 -0.61 0.50
C ASP A 61 18.77 -0.91 -0.96
N PRO A 62 19.96 -0.48 -1.40
CA PRO A 62 20.36 -0.59 -2.80
C PRO A 62 20.87 -1.98 -3.18
N SER A 63 20.82 -2.99 -2.29
CA SER A 63 21.36 -4.33 -2.56
C SER A 63 20.76 -4.97 -3.81
N ALA A 64 19.43 -5.09 -3.88
CA ALA A 64 18.75 -5.64 -5.06
C ALA A 64 18.95 -4.78 -6.32
N LEU A 65 19.01 -3.46 -6.16
CA LEU A 65 19.25 -2.55 -7.27
C LEU A 65 20.67 -2.70 -7.84
N ARG A 66 21.68 -2.89 -6.98
CA ARG A 66 23.05 -3.20 -7.40
C ARG A 66 23.13 -4.51 -8.17
N ASP A 67 22.38 -5.52 -7.74
CA ASP A 67 22.34 -6.82 -8.42
C ASP A 67 21.68 -6.70 -9.81
N LEU A 68 20.62 -5.89 -9.95
CA LEU A 68 19.85 -5.75 -11.20
C LEU A 68 20.44 -4.72 -12.19
N VAL A 69 20.88 -3.58 -11.69
CA VAL A 69 21.41 -2.44 -12.46
C VAL A 69 22.69 -1.95 -11.76
N PRO A 70 23.84 -2.62 -11.94
CA PRO A 70 25.06 -2.30 -11.22
C PRO A 70 25.54 -0.84 -11.40
N ASP A 71 25.25 -0.25 -12.56
CA ASP A 71 25.58 1.11 -12.96
C ASP A 71 24.43 2.12 -12.73
N PHE A 72 23.48 1.83 -11.83
CA PHE A 72 22.29 2.65 -11.58
C PHE A 72 22.58 4.13 -11.34
N LYS A 73 23.72 4.48 -10.72
CA LYS A 73 24.14 5.88 -10.52
C LYS A 73 24.49 6.58 -11.83
N ALA A 74 25.19 5.89 -12.74
CA ALA A 74 25.54 6.43 -14.06
C ALA A 74 24.32 6.51 -14.99
N LYS A 75 23.25 5.78 -14.67
CA LYS A 75 21.94 5.81 -15.34
C LYS A 75 20.94 6.77 -14.67
N ASP A 76 21.44 7.74 -13.90
CA ASP A 76 20.63 8.77 -13.24
C ASP A 76 19.45 8.23 -12.41
N ALA A 77 19.67 7.11 -11.69
CA ALA A 77 18.67 6.61 -10.76
C ALA A 77 18.23 7.74 -9.80
N PRO A 78 16.91 7.91 -9.56
CA PRO A 78 16.37 9.06 -8.83
C PRO A 78 16.57 8.91 -7.30
N LEU A 79 17.82 9.05 -6.86
CA LEU A 79 18.25 9.02 -5.47
C LEU A 79 18.19 10.45 -4.91
N ALA A 80 17.34 10.70 -3.92
CA ALA A 80 17.19 12.05 -3.38
C ALA A 80 18.33 12.43 -2.44
N SER A 81 18.72 11.51 -1.54
CA SER A 81 19.86 11.71 -0.64
C SER A 81 20.36 10.36 -0.14
N GLU A 82 21.67 10.22 0.04
CA GLU A 82 22.20 9.17 0.91
C GLU A 82 21.82 9.45 2.37
N VAL A 83 21.62 8.40 3.16
CA VAL A 83 21.33 8.53 4.59
C VAL A 83 22.63 8.67 5.38
N HIS A 84 22.74 9.73 6.16
CA HIS A 84 23.92 10.04 6.97
C HIS A 84 23.62 10.12 8.48
N GLU A 85 22.34 10.22 8.87
CA GLU A 85 21.94 10.28 10.27
C GLU A 85 20.64 9.51 10.49
N ASP A 86 20.66 8.54 11.40
CA ASP A 86 19.48 7.85 11.90
C ASP A 86 19.17 8.25 13.34
N THR A 87 17.90 8.48 13.64
CA THR A 87 17.43 8.74 15.01
C THR A 87 16.14 8.00 15.31
N VAL A 88 16.09 7.35 16.47
CA VAL A 88 14.88 6.69 16.97
C VAL A 88 14.43 7.34 18.27
N TYR A 89 13.15 7.68 18.34
CA TYR A 89 12.51 8.24 19.53
C TYR A 89 11.38 7.36 20.04
N PHE A 90 11.31 7.20 21.36
CA PHE A 90 10.06 6.86 22.04
C PHE A 90 9.36 8.17 22.42
N LEU A 91 8.12 8.37 21.98
CA LEU A 91 7.33 9.57 22.28
C LEU A 91 6.36 9.31 23.43
N THR A 92 6.33 10.24 24.39
CA THR A 92 5.19 10.39 25.30
C THR A 92 4.26 11.45 24.73
N ARG A 93 3.16 11.79 25.41
CA ARG A 93 2.22 12.83 24.92
C ARG A 93 2.90 14.19 24.70
N THR A 94 3.90 14.53 25.53
CA THR A 94 4.54 15.85 25.54
C THR A 94 6.05 15.82 25.37
N GLY A 95 6.67 14.64 25.42
CA GLY A 95 8.13 14.48 25.50
C GLY A 95 8.64 13.37 24.60
N LYS A 96 9.97 13.16 24.67
CA LYS A 96 10.66 12.11 23.92
C LYS A 96 11.81 11.52 24.73
N PHE A 97 12.04 10.23 24.52
CA PHE A 97 13.28 9.56 24.88
C PHE A 97 14.01 9.18 23.60
N LYS A 98 15.25 9.64 23.44
CA LYS A 98 16.11 9.21 22.33
C LYS A 98 16.73 7.87 22.68
N PHE A 99 16.69 6.92 21.76
CA PHE A 99 17.47 5.69 21.92
C PHE A 99 18.97 6.04 21.91
N PRO A 100 19.77 5.53 22.87
CA PRO A 100 21.19 5.86 22.95
C PRO A 100 21.98 5.28 21.76
N ILE A 101 21.52 4.13 21.24
CA ILE A 101 22.07 3.45 20.07
C ILE A 101 20.89 3.18 19.13
N THR A 102 21.05 3.51 17.85
CA THR A 102 20.06 3.14 16.84
C THR A 102 20.05 1.61 16.71
N PRO A 103 18.88 0.94 16.83
CA PRO A 103 18.81 -0.51 16.67
C PRO A 103 19.34 -0.95 15.30
N PRO A 104 20.12 -2.04 15.19
CA PRO A 104 20.72 -2.47 13.93
C PRO A 104 19.76 -2.57 12.73
N PRO A 105 18.49 -3.04 12.86
CA PRO A 105 17.54 -3.05 11.75
C PRO A 105 17.19 -1.68 11.18
N LEU A 106 17.35 -0.63 12.00
CA LEU A 106 17.07 0.77 11.68
C LEU A 106 18.34 1.55 11.32
N HIS A 107 19.51 0.93 11.26
CA HIS A 107 20.69 1.53 10.66
C HIS A 107 20.53 1.62 9.14
N ASN A 108 20.67 2.82 8.60
CA ASN A 108 20.44 3.13 7.20
C ASN A 108 21.66 3.71 6.48
N HIS A 109 22.84 3.73 7.09
CA HIS A 109 24.08 4.08 6.39
C HIS A 109 24.25 3.21 5.12
N GLY A 110 24.53 3.86 3.99
CA GLY A 110 24.61 3.24 2.66
C GLY A 110 23.25 3.05 1.95
N ASN A 111 22.13 3.39 2.59
CA ASN A 111 20.82 3.45 1.96
C ASN A 111 20.52 4.85 1.42
N TYR A 112 19.49 4.96 0.57
CA TYR A 112 19.09 6.22 -0.06
C TYR A 112 17.64 6.56 0.26
N ILE A 113 17.37 7.82 0.59
CA ILE A 113 16.01 8.35 0.58
C ILE A 113 15.61 8.55 -0.89
N ILE A 114 14.44 8.04 -1.28
CA ILE A 114 13.95 8.14 -2.66
C ILE A 114 12.48 8.56 -2.71
N SER A 115 12.04 9.02 -3.87
CA SER A 115 10.61 8.98 -4.23
C SER A 115 10.32 7.67 -4.94
N LEU A 116 9.57 6.76 -4.30
CA LEU A 116 9.26 5.46 -4.90
C LEU A 116 8.51 5.58 -6.23
N ASN A 117 7.67 6.61 -6.38
CA ASN A 117 7.00 6.93 -7.64
C ASN A 117 8.03 7.23 -8.75
N ARG A 118 8.98 8.13 -8.50
CA ARG A 118 10.03 8.48 -9.47
C ARG A 118 10.93 7.27 -9.77
N PHE A 119 11.27 6.50 -8.75
CA PHE A 119 12.07 5.29 -8.90
C PHE A 119 11.41 4.24 -9.79
N VAL A 120 10.11 3.99 -9.61
CA VAL A 120 9.38 3.04 -10.46
C VAL A 120 9.18 3.59 -11.87
N LYS A 121 8.97 4.90 -12.04
CA LYS A 121 8.95 5.54 -13.37
C LYS A 121 10.29 5.37 -14.10
N TRP A 122 11.41 5.54 -13.39
CA TRP A 122 12.75 5.29 -13.90
C TRP A 122 12.98 3.81 -14.28
N LEU A 123 12.61 2.87 -13.40
CA LEU A 123 12.66 1.44 -13.73
C LEU A 123 11.79 1.10 -14.95
N GLY A 124 10.60 1.70 -15.07
CA GLY A 124 9.73 1.54 -16.22
C GLY A 124 10.40 1.98 -17.52
N GLY A 125 11.06 3.13 -17.53
CA GLY A 125 11.84 3.58 -18.69
C GLY A 125 12.98 2.64 -19.07
N LEU A 126 13.64 2.01 -18.09
CA LEU A 126 14.63 0.97 -18.39
C LEU A 126 13.99 -0.28 -19.03
N VAL A 127 12.81 -0.69 -18.56
CA VAL A 127 12.08 -1.83 -19.10
C VAL A 127 11.60 -1.57 -20.54
N GLU A 128 11.06 -0.38 -20.79
CA GLU A 128 10.61 0.02 -22.14
C GLU A 128 11.80 0.13 -23.11
N ALA A 129 12.95 0.65 -22.66
CA ALA A 129 14.17 0.71 -23.46
C ALA A 129 14.72 -0.67 -23.86
N GLU A 130 14.34 -1.71 -23.12
CA GLU A 130 14.66 -3.12 -23.41
C GLU A 130 13.64 -3.77 -24.37
N GLY A 131 12.65 -3.02 -24.85
CA GLY A 131 11.65 -3.50 -25.82
C GLY A 131 10.54 -4.36 -25.20
N ILE A 132 10.36 -4.31 -23.88
CA ILE A 132 9.25 -5.00 -23.21
C ILE A 132 8.00 -4.11 -23.25
N ASP A 133 6.87 -4.70 -23.62
CA ASP A 133 5.58 -3.99 -23.67
C ASP A 133 5.06 -3.69 -22.26
N VAL A 134 4.91 -2.40 -21.94
CA VAL A 134 4.35 -1.94 -20.66
C VAL A 134 2.98 -1.29 -20.90
N PHE A 135 1.91 -2.04 -20.63
CA PHE A 135 0.54 -1.58 -20.79
C PHE A 135 0.04 -0.86 -19.53
N THR A 136 0.22 0.47 -19.51
CA THR A 136 -0.31 1.34 -18.44
C THR A 136 -1.77 1.74 -18.66
N GLY A 137 -2.53 1.95 -17.59
CA GLY A 137 -3.94 2.34 -17.62
C GLY A 137 -4.91 1.16 -17.80
N PHE A 138 -4.41 -0.07 -17.70
CA PHE A 138 -5.21 -1.28 -17.87
C PHE A 138 -5.15 -2.12 -16.59
N ALA A 139 -6.29 -2.27 -15.93
CA ALA A 139 -6.39 -3.09 -14.74
C ALA A 139 -6.73 -4.54 -15.12
N ALA A 140 -5.91 -5.48 -14.67
CA ALA A 140 -6.28 -6.90 -14.63
C ALA A 140 -7.39 -7.10 -13.59
N SER A 141 -8.53 -7.64 -14.01
CA SER A 141 -9.74 -7.78 -13.18
C SER A 141 -10.09 -9.23 -12.87
N GLU A 142 -9.74 -10.19 -13.73
CA GLU A 142 -10.08 -11.60 -13.54
C GLU A 142 -8.90 -12.53 -13.89
N LEU A 143 -8.82 -13.66 -13.18
CA LEU A 143 -7.90 -14.76 -13.47
C LEU A 143 -8.53 -15.69 -14.51
N LEU A 144 -7.79 -16.08 -15.54
CA LEU A 144 -8.23 -17.03 -16.55
C LEU A 144 -7.57 -18.38 -16.27
N PHE A 145 -8.39 -19.39 -15.98
CA PHE A 145 -7.94 -20.76 -15.71
C PHE A 145 -8.25 -21.68 -16.89
N ASP A 146 -7.40 -22.67 -17.11
CA ASP A 146 -7.61 -23.69 -18.13
C ASP A 146 -8.85 -24.54 -17.79
N PRO A 147 -9.89 -24.56 -18.64
CA PRO A 147 -11.10 -25.33 -18.39
C PRO A 147 -10.88 -26.85 -18.42
N SER A 148 -9.79 -27.33 -19.01
CA SER A 148 -9.44 -28.76 -19.06
C SER A 148 -8.84 -29.29 -17.77
N THR A 149 -8.43 -28.40 -16.85
CA THR A 149 -7.75 -28.76 -15.60
C THR A 149 -8.72 -28.99 -14.45
N ARG A 150 -8.30 -29.77 -13.45
CA ARG A 150 -9.13 -30.09 -12.28
C ARG A 150 -9.35 -28.87 -11.42
N SER A 151 -10.49 -28.77 -10.73
CA SER A 151 -10.76 -27.74 -9.73
C SER A 151 -9.80 -27.80 -8.53
N GLY A 152 -9.68 -26.70 -7.77
CA GLY A 152 -8.80 -26.61 -6.59
C GLY A 152 -7.33 -26.45 -6.97
N GLN A 153 -6.42 -27.08 -6.23
CA GLN A 153 -4.96 -26.94 -6.40
C GLN A 153 -4.42 -27.38 -7.78
N GLY A 154 -5.19 -28.17 -8.54
CA GLY A 154 -4.81 -28.63 -9.88
C GLY A 154 -5.27 -27.73 -11.03
N ARG A 155 -5.77 -26.52 -10.76
CA ARG A 155 -6.16 -25.56 -11.81
C ARG A 155 -4.94 -24.83 -12.34
N ALA A 156 -4.74 -24.89 -13.66
CA ALA A 156 -3.69 -24.11 -14.32
C ALA A 156 -4.19 -22.70 -14.64
N LEU A 157 -3.39 -21.69 -14.28
CA LEU A 157 -3.62 -20.32 -14.71
C LEU A 157 -3.06 -20.15 -16.12
N VAL A 158 -3.86 -19.59 -17.04
CA VAL A 158 -3.50 -19.38 -18.44
C VAL A 158 -3.50 -17.91 -18.84
N GLY A 159 -3.68 -17.00 -17.89
CA GLY A 159 -3.65 -15.55 -18.12
C GLY A 159 -4.59 -14.75 -17.23
N VAL A 160 -4.88 -13.54 -17.66
CA VAL A 160 -5.80 -12.61 -16.98
C VAL A 160 -6.70 -11.90 -17.98
N ARG A 161 -7.83 -11.40 -17.51
CA ARG A 161 -8.72 -10.51 -18.26
C ARG A 161 -8.65 -9.09 -17.71
N THR A 162 -8.64 -8.11 -18.59
CA THR A 162 -8.76 -6.69 -18.24
C THR A 162 -10.22 -6.29 -18.02
N GLY A 163 -10.47 -5.21 -17.28
CA GLY A 163 -11.83 -4.77 -16.97
C GLY A 163 -12.60 -4.24 -18.18
N ASP A 164 -13.90 -4.56 -18.25
CA ASP A 164 -14.83 -3.98 -19.23
C ASP A 164 -14.93 -2.45 -19.07
N ARG A 165 -15.04 -1.74 -20.20
CA ARG A 165 -15.23 -0.29 -20.24
C ARG A 165 -16.64 0.06 -20.68
N GLY A 166 -17.07 1.30 -20.41
CA GLY A 166 -18.41 1.76 -20.77
C GLY A 166 -19.53 1.08 -19.99
N ILE A 167 -19.26 0.61 -18.76
CA ILE A 167 -20.29 0.12 -17.84
C ILE A 167 -20.88 1.30 -17.05
N GLY A 168 -22.20 1.33 -16.96
CA GLY A 168 -22.97 2.29 -16.18
C GLY A 168 -22.97 2.00 -14.69
N LYS A 169 -23.46 2.96 -13.92
CA LYS A 169 -23.45 2.89 -12.45
C LYS A 169 -24.33 1.75 -11.92
N HIS A 170 -25.26 1.25 -12.72
CA HIS A 170 -26.15 0.14 -12.39
C HIS A 170 -25.73 -1.17 -13.08
N GLY A 171 -24.54 -1.21 -13.69
CA GLY A 171 -24.02 -2.39 -14.39
C GLY A 171 -24.51 -2.53 -15.83
N GLU A 172 -25.32 -1.59 -16.32
CA GLU A 172 -25.80 -1.56 -17.69
C GLU A 172 -24.67 -1.23 -18.67
N LYS A 173 -24.65 -1.89 -19.82
CA LYS A 173 -23.69 -1.57 -20.89
C LYS A 173 -24.12 -0.27 -21.58
N LYS A 174 -23.24 0.73 -21.60
CA LYS A 174 -23.47 1.98 -22.34
C LYS A 174 -23.23 1.78 -23.83
N SER A 175 -23.59 2.79 -24.63
CA SER A 175 -23.25 2.83 -26.06
C SER A 175 -21.75 2.76 -26.34
N THR A 176 -20.92 3.19 -25.39
CA THR A 176 -19.45 3.11 -25.44
C THR A 176 -18.90 1.85 -24.77
N PHE A 177 -19.70 0.79 -24.64
CA PHE A 177 -19.25 -0.46 -24.03
C PHE A 177 -18.17 -1.11 -24.89
N GLU A 178 -17.07 -1.47 -24.24
CA GLU A 178 -15.96 -2.18 -24.85
C GLU A 178 -15.61 -3.34 -23.91
N PRO A 179 -15.68 -4.60 -24.39
CA PRO A 179 -15.29 -5.73 -23.57
C PRO A 179 -13.79 -5.67 -23.27
N GLY A 180 -13.42 -5.99 -22.04
CA GLY A 180 -12.02 -6.19 -21.67
C GLY A 180 -11.36 -7.30 -22.47
N VAL A 181 -10.07 -7.14 -22.68
CA VAL A 181 -9.16 -8.04 -23.42
C VAL A 181 -8.71 -9.20 -22.53
N ASP A 182 -8.68 -10.40 -23.10
CA ASP A 182 -8.10 -11.59 -22.49
C ASP A 182 -6.61 -11.66 -22.86
N ILE A 183 -5.71 -11.59 -21.88
CA ILE A 183 -4.27 -11.72 -22.08
C ILE A 183 -3.87 -13.12 -21.62
N ARG A 184 -3.58 -14.00 -22.58
CA ARG A 184 -3.15 -15.38 -22.34
C ARG A 184 -1.63 -15.46 -22.22
N ALA A 185 -1.15 -16.18 -21.22
CA ALA A 185 0.26 -16.34 -20.94
C ALA A 185 0.60 -17.78 -20.55
N LYS A 186 1.80 -18.24 -20.91
CA LYS A 186 2.32 -19.53 -20.42
C LYS A 186 2.65 -19.46 -18.93
N VAL A 187 3.24 -18.34 -18.49
CA VAL A 187 3.44 -18.03 -17.07
C VAL A 187 2.96 -16.62 -16.77
N THR A 188 2.17 -16.47 -15.70
CA THR A 188 1.80 -15.16 -15.15
C THR A 188 2.55 -14.91 -13.83
N ILE A 189 3.25 -13.79 -13.71
CA ILE A 189 3.85 -13.31 -12.46
C ILE A 189 2.92 -12.27 -11.84
N LEU A 190 2.26 -12.63 -10.74
CA LEU A 190 1.43 -11.70 -9.97
C LEU A 190 2.30 -10.85 -9.06
N ALA A 191 2.40 -9.57 -9.38
CA ALA A 191 3.12 -8.53 -8.65
C ALA A 191 2.18 -7.34 -8.31
N ASP A 192 0.89 -7.63 -8.07
CA ASP A 192 -0.18 -6.65 -7.85
C ASP A 192 -0.14 -5.98 -6.44
N GLY A 193 0.93 -6.26 -5.69
CA GLY A 193 1.29 -5.63 -4.43
C GLY A 193 0.42 -6.07 -3.25
N VAL A 194 0.61 -5.37 -2.13
CA VAL A 194 -0.14 -5.62 -0.89
C VAL A 194 -1.66 -5.62 -1.10
N ARG A 195 -2.28 -6.71 -0.64
CA ARG A 195 -3.72 -7.00 -0.83
C ARG A 195 -4.15 -6.91 -2.29
N GLY A 196 -3.28 -7.35 -3.20
CA GLY A 196 -3.61 -7.53 -4.61
C GLY A 196 -4.89 -8.33 -4.82
N ASN A 197 -5.81 -7.81 -5.62
CA ASN A 197 -7.13 -8.43 -5.81
C ASN A 197 -7.01 -9.79 -6.51
N LEU A 198 -6.11 -9.91 -7.48
CA LEU A 198 -5.90 -11.15 -8.21
C LEU A 198 -5.16 -12.14 -7.34
N THR A 199 -4.10 -11.73 -6.65
CA THR A 199 -3.38 -12.61 -5.73
C THR A 199 -4.29 -13.12 -4.62
N LYS A 200 -5.13 -12.27 -4.01
CA LYS A 200 -6.13 -12.68 -3.02
C LYS A 200 -7.14 -13.69 -3.60
N SER A 201 -7.54 -13.51 -4.85
CA SER A 201 -8.46 -14.44 -5.53
C SER A 201 -7.78 -15.79 -5.80
N LEU A 202 -6.53 -15.77 -6.29
CA LEU A 202 -5.73 -16.95 -6.57
C LEU A 202 -5.51 -17.78 -5.31
N VAL A 203 -4.98 -17.15 -4.25
CA VAL A 203 -4.68 -17.82 -2.97
C VAL A 203 -5.93 -18.51 -2.42
N ARG A 204 -7.08 -17.84 -2.44
CA ARG A 204 -8.35 -18.43 -1.99
C ARG A 204 -8.82 -19.58 -2.89
N GLN A 205 -8.75 -19.43 -4.21
CA GLN A 205 -9.26 -20.45 -5.15
C GLN A 205 -8.40 -21.71 -5.17
N LEU A 206 -7.10 -21.60 -4.88
CA LEU A 206 -6.15 -22.71 -4.90
C LEU A 206 -5.70 -23.14 -3.48
N GLY A 207 -6.19 -22.53 -2.41
CA GLY A 207 -5.78 -22.87 -1.03
C GLY A 207 -4.28 -22.69 -0.77
N LEU A 208 -3.65 -21.65 -1.35
CA LEU A 208 -2.18 -21.47 -1.27
C LEU A 208 -1.69 -21.06 0.13
N ASP A 209 -2.60 -20.67 1.02
CA ASP A 209 -2.35 -20.29 2.41
C ASP A 209 -2.62 -21.44 3.41
N GLU A 210 -2.92 -22.65 2.94
CA GLU A 210 -3.05 -23.83 3.80
C GLU A 210 -1.78 -24.06 4.63
N GLY A 211 -1.95 -24.23 5.95
CA GLY A 211 -0.85 -24.41 6.89
C GLY A 211 -0.02 -23.15 7.17
N ARG A 212 -0.44 -21.97 6.68
CA ARG A 212 0.21 -20.68 6.95
C ARG A 212 -0.50 -19.90 8.04
N SER A 213 0.24 -18.99 8.69
CA SER A 213 -0.35 -18.01 9.60
C SER A 213 -1.15 -16.97 8.81
N PRO A 214 -2.23 -16.39 9.35
CA PRO A 214 -2.97 -15.34 8.67
C PRO A 214 -2.07 -14.12 8.43
N GLN A 215 -2.11 -13.57 7.22
CA GLN A 215 -1.38 -12.34 6.90
C GLN A 215 -1.87 -11.17 7.76
N LEU A 216 -0.92 -10.42 8.29
CA LEU A 216 -1.14 -9.19 9.05
C LEU A 216 -0.76 -8.00 8.18
N TYR A 217 -1.43 -6.87 8.39
CA TYR A 217 -1.22 -5.68 7.58
C TYR A 217 -1.16 -4.48 8.49
N ALA A 218 -0.45 -3.44 8.08
CA ALA A 218 -0.65 -2.07 8.55
C ALA A 218 -1.19 -1.17 7.45
N ILE A 219 -1.64 0.01 7.84
CA ILE A 219 -1.83 1.16 6.96
C ILE A 219 -0.71 2.16 7.22
N GLY A 220 -0.03 2.58 6.16
CA GLY A 220 0.90 3.71 6.17
C GLY A 220 0.23 4.92 5.54
N ILE A 221 0.22 6.03 6.27
CA ILE A 221 -0.25 7.34 5.80
C ILE A 221 0.98 8.23 5.62
N LYS A 222 1.05 8.94 4.49
CA LYS A 222 2.19 9.77 4.14
C LYS A 222 1.74 11.12 3.62
N GLU A 223 2.46 12.15 4.04
CA GLU A 223 2.46 13.48 3.45
C GLU A 223 3.86 13.84 2.95
N LEU A 224 3.91 14.58 1.84
CA LEU A 224 5.11 15.29 1.39
C LEU A 224 4.95 16.75 1.78
N TRP A 225 5.93 17.29 2.49
CA TRP A 225 5.96 18.67 2.94
C TRP A 225 7.12 19.42 2.31
N GLU A 226 6.92 20.69 2.00
CA GLU A 226 7.99 21.66 1.72
C GLU A 226 8.10 22.58 2.94
N VAL A 227 9.28 22.64 3.54
CA VAL A 227 9.60 23.45 4.72
C VAL A 227 10.78 24.37 4.41
N PRO A 228 11.08 25.38 5.25
CA PRO A 228 12.29 26.20 5.06
C PRO A 228 13.55 25.31 4.92
N LYS A 229 14.39 25.60 3.92
CA LYS A 229 15.47 24.70 3.48
C LYS A 229 16.44 24.27 4.59
N ASP A 230 16.68 25.14 5.56
CA ASP A 230 17.63 24.89 6.65
C ASP A 230 17.02 24.18 7.87
N ARG A 231 15.75 23.74 7.79
CA ARG A 231 15.03 23.13 8.92
C ARG A 231 15.62 21.80 9.35
N VAL A 232 15.91 20.92 8.39
CA VAL A 232 16.49 19.59 8.61
C VAL A 232 17.45 19.28 7.46
N ARG A 233 18.66 18.84 7.80
CA ARG A 233 19.64 18.42 6.80
C ARG A 233 19.12 17.22 6.00
N ALA A 234 19.23 17.27 4.68
CA ALA A 234 18.93 16.14 3.80
C ALA A 234 19.76 14.89 4.19
N GLY A 235 19.15 13.71 4.07
CA GLY A 235 19.78 12.46 4.49
C GLY A 235 19.57 12.11 5.96
N ARG A 236 18.80 12.92 6.70
CA ARG A 236 18.36 12.60 8.06
C ARG A 236 17.10 11.74 8.04
N VAL A 237 17.12 10.66 8.81
CA VAL A 237 16.03 9.71 8.99
C VAL A 237 15.63 9.66 10.47
N ILE A 238 14.35 9.91 10.74
CA ILE A 238 13.78 9.86 12.10
C ILE A 238 12.66 8.83 12.11
N HIS A 239 12.74 7.89 13.05
CA HIS A 239 11.66 6.96 13.38
C HIS A 239 11.15 7.21 14.80
N THR A 240 9.85 7.01 15.01
CA THR A 240 9.24 7.19 16.32
C THR A 240 8.32 6.02 16.65
N MET A 241 8.25 5.69 17.94
CA MET A 241 7.27 4.76 18.52
C MET A 241 6.62 5.40 19.75
N GLY A 242 5.54 4.80 20.25
CA GLY A 242 4.76 5.36 21.36
C GLY A 242 3.69 6.33 20.87
N TYR A 243 3.55 7.48 21.53
CA TYR A 243 2.48 8.44 21.23
C TYR A 243 2.42 8.79 19.73
N PRO A 244 1.21 8.86 19.13
CA PRO A 244 -0.13 8.77 19.73
C PRO A 244 -0.74 7.38 19.86
N LEU A 245 0.03 6.31 19.65
CA LEU A 245 -0.47 4.95 19.84
C LEU A 245 -0.55 4.58 21.32
N LYS A 246 -1.52 3.73 21.65
CA LYS A 246 -1.56 3.02 22.93
C LYS A 246 -0.47 1.95 22.99
N MET A 247 -0.18 1.47 24.20
CA MET A 247 0.84 0.43 24.41
C MET A 247 0.44 -0.94 23.82
N ASP A 248 -0.83 -1.16 23.50
CA ASP A 248 -1.35 -2.38 22.86
C ASP A 248 -1.56 -2.22 21.34
N GLU A 249 -1.19 -1.07 20.77
CA GLU A 249 -1.27 -0.77 19.35
C GLU A 249 0.13 -0.83 18.71
N PHE A 250 0.20 -1.42 17.52
CA PHE A 250 1.44 -1.51 16.74
C PHE A 250 1.55 -0.35 15.77
N GLY A 251 2.74 0.26 15.67
CA GLY A 251 3.03 1.27 14.67
C GLY A 251 4.01 2.33 15.11
N GLY A 252 4.06 3.43 14.37
CA GLY A 252 5.03 4.50 14.60
C GLY A 252 5.08 5.55 13.50
N GLY A 253 5.82 6.62 13.76
CA GLY A 253 6.04 7.72 12.83
C GLY A 253 7.36 7.59 12.08
N PHE A 254 7.44 8.20 10.91
CA PHE A 254 8.69 8.39 10.18
C PHE A 254 8.79 9.80 9.58
N ILE A 255 9.99 10.36 9.56
CA ILE A 255 10.31 11.65 8.93
C ILE A 255 11.64 11.52 8.21
N TYR A 256 11.63 11.65 6.89
CA TYR A 256 12.83 11.56 6.05
C TYR A 256 13.08 12.88 5.34
N ALA A 257 14.26 13.46 5.58
CA ALA A 257 14.65 14.74 5.01
C ALA A 257 15.30 14.57 3.64
N MET A 258 14.73 15.23 2.64
CA MET A 258 15.19 15.27 1.26
C MET A 258 15.79 16.67 0.95
N PRO A 259 16.47 16.85 -0.19
CA PRO A 259 16.97 18.15 -0.61
C PRO A 259 15.88 19.22 -0.72
N ASP A 260 16.31 20.49 -0.75
CA ASP A 260 15.46 21.66 -0.95
C ASP A 260 14.32 21.84 0.07
N GLY A 261 14.51 21.34 1.29
CA GLY A 261 13.51 21.48 2.35
C GLY A 261 12.31 20.54 2.19
N ALA A 262 12.40 19.50 1.36
CA ALA A 262 11.34 18.51 1.24
C ALA A 262 11.41 17.48 2.41
N LEU A 263 10.29 17.24 3.08
CA LEU A 263 10.15 16.22 4.12
C LEU A 263 9.11 15.18 3.74
N SER A 264 9.48 13.91 3.78
CA SER A 264 8.55 12.77 3.71
C SER A 264 8.14 12.40 5.13
N VAL A 265 6.93 12.77 5.52
CA VAL A 265 6.39 12.59 6.87
C VAL A 265 5.29 11.54 6.80
N GLY A 266 5.31 10.54 7.67
CA GLY A 266 4.24 9.56 7.70
C GLY A 266 4.11 8.83 9.00
N PHE A 267 3.08 8.00 9.05
CA PHE A 267 2.66 7.28 10.23
C PHE A 267 2.07 5.94 9.83
N VAL A 268 2.47 4.90 10.54
CA VAL A 268 2.06 3.51 10.29
C VAL A 268 1.31 3.02 11.51
N SER A 269 0.21 2.29 11.28
CA SER A 269 -0.53 1.60 12.32
C SER A 269 -0.95 0.20 11.84
N GLY A 270 -0.68 -0.82 12.64
CA GLY A 270 -1.14 -2.19 12.41
C GLY A 270 -2.66 -2.24 12.32
N LEU A 271 -3.21 -2.91 11.30
CA LEU A 271 -4.66 -3.09 11.07
C LEU A 271 -5.23 -4.24 11.90
N ASP A 272 -4.55 -4.59 12.99
CA ASP A 272 -4.94 -5.58 13.97
C ASP A 272 -5.21 -4.94 15.36
N TYR A 273 -5.39 -3.61 15.39
CA TYR A 273 -5.85 -2.86 16.56
C TYR A 273 -7.23 -3.36 17.05
N ARG A 274 -7.42 -3.28 18.37
CA ARG A 274 -8.66 -3.74 19.03
C ARG A 274 -9.71 -2.64 19.15
N ASP A 275 -9.27 -1.40 19.29
CA ASP A 275 -10.12 -0.24 19.56
C ASP A 275 -11.03 0.08 18.35
N PRO A 276 -12.36 -0.03 18.46
CA PRO A 276 -13.26 0.27 17.37
C PRO A 276 -13.37 1.78 17.04
N MET A 277 -12.84 2.66 17.90
CA MET A 277 -12.84 4.12 17.70
C MET A 277 -11.48 4.66 17.26
N PHE A 278 -10.45 3.81 17.16
CA PHE A 278 -9.14 4.21 16.67
C PHE A 278 -9.19 4.53 15.18
N ASP A 279 -8.69 5.72 14.82
CA ASP A 279 -8.53 6.16 13.44
C ASP A 279 -7.06 6.51 13.16
N PRO A 280 -6.38 5.74 12.29
CA PRO A 280 -5.01 6.00 11.87
C PRO A 280 -4.79 7.43 11.33
N HIS A 281 -5.79 8.03 10.67
CA HIS A 281 -5.67 9.38 10.12
C HIS A 281 -5.68 10.43 11.21
N THR A 282 -6.55 10.28 12.19
CA THR A 282 -6.59 11.14 13.38
C THR A 282 -5.30 10.99 14.18
N ALA A 283 -4.84 9.75 14.44
CA ALA A 283 -3.55 9.48 15.07
C ALA A 283 -2.41 10.20 14.34
N PHE A 284 -2.36 10.14 13.01
CA PHE A 284 -1.35 10.87 12.24
C PHE A 284 -1.41 12.40 12.43
N GLN A 285 -2.60 13.00 12.57
CA GLN A 285 -2.70 14.43 12.88
C GLN A 285 -2.17 14.77 14.28
N HIS A 286 -2.41 13.91 15.28
CA HIS A 286 -1.83 14.07 16.62
C HIS A 286 -0.32 13.95 16.60
N PHE A 287 0.23 12.98 15.86
CA PHE A 287 1.66 12.85 15.66
C PHE A 287 2.29 14.14 15.10
N LYS A 288 1.69 14.75 14.08
CA LYS A 288 2.19 16.02 13.51
C LYS A 288 2.14 17.20 14.48
N ARG A 289 1.22 17.20 15.46
CA ARG A 289 1.10 18.22 16.50
C ARG A 289 2.05 18.00 17.68
N HIS A 290 2.69 16.84 17.77
CA HIS A 290 3.61 16.53 18.86
C HIS A 290 4.78 17.55 18.89
N PRO A 291 5.27 17.98 20.08
CA PRO A 291 6.33 18.99 20.20
C PRO A 291 7.65 18.68 19.48
N VAL A 292 7.87 17.42 19.13
CA VAL A 292 9.05 16.98 18.34
C VAL A 292 8.84 17.18 16.84
N VAL A 293 7.61 17.11 16.35
CA VAL A 293 7.27 17.10 14.92
C VAL A 293 6.79 18.47 14.47
N ALA A 294 5.92 19.13 15.25
CA ALA A 294 5.33 20.41 14.88
C ALA A 294 6.38 21.49 14.51
N PRO A 295 7.50 21.65 15.25
CA PRO A 295 8.53 22.62 14.86
C PRO A 295 9.21 22.30 13.53
N LEU A 296 9.28 21.02 13.13
CA LEU A 296 9.85 20.60 11.85
C LEU A 296 8.96 21.03 10.68
N LEU A 297 7.64 21.09 10.89
CA LEU A 297 6.66 21.45 9.85
C LEU A 297 6.29 22.94 9.88
N GLN A 298 6.75 23.69 10.88
CA GLN A 298 6.40 25.09 11.06
C GLN A 298 6.84 25.95 9.86
N GLY A 299 5.89 26.71 9.32
CA GLY A 299 6.10 27.53 8.13
C GLY A 299 6.15 26.75 6.82
N GLY A 300 5.89 25.44 6.85
CA GLY A 300 5.84 24.58 5.67
C GLY A 300 4.45 24.44 5.06
N GLN A 301 4.42 23.81 3.88
CA GLN A 301 3.21 23.50 3.12
C GLN A 301 3.16 22.01 2.78
N MET A 302 2.00 21.38 2.97
CA MET A 302 1.77 20.01 2.51
C MET A 302 1.53 20.01 0.99
N VAL A 303 2.38 19.30 0.26
CA VAL A 303 2.37 19.22 -1.21
C VAL A 303 1.52 18.05 -1.69
N ARG A 304 1.65 16.89 -1.03
CA ARG A 304 0.94 15.66 -1.40
C ARG A 304 0.58 14.84 -0.19
N TYR A 305 -0.45 14.03 -0.35
CA TYR A 305 -0.96 13.08 0.64
C TYR A 305 -1.28 11.75 -0.02
N GLY A 306 -1.12 10.65 0.72
CA GLY A 306 -1.73 9.39 0.36
C GLY A 306 -1.62 8.36 1.49
N ALA A 307 -2.28 7.21 1.29
CA ALA A 307 -2.19 6.08 2.18
C ALA A 307 -2.08 4.77 1.41
N LYS A 308 -1.40 3.78 1.99
CA LYS A 308 -1.26 2.45 1.40
C LYS A 308 -1.11 1.42 2.52
N ALA A 309 -1.77 0.28 2.36
CA ALA A 309 -1.51 -0.86 3.23
C ALA A 309 -0.09 -1.41 3.00
N LEU A 310 0.44 -2.16 3.95
CA LEU A 310 1.67 -2.94 3.82
C LEU A 310 1.50 -4.29 4.55
N PRO A 311 2.12 -5.38 4.07
CA PRO A 311 2.11 -6.66 4.78
C PRO A 311 3.12 -6.61 5.93
N GLU A 312 2.76 -7.15 7.08
CA GLU A 312 3.62 -7.15 8.28
C GLU A 312 3.68 -8.51 8.97
N GLY A 313 2.97 -9.52 8.47
CA GLY A 313 2.88 -10.84 9.10
C GLY A 313 4.18 -11.65 9.09
N GLY A 314 5.19 -11.27 8.30
CA GLY A 314 6.48 -11.94 8.27
C GLY A 314 6.44 -13.32 7.61
N TRP A 315 7.53 -14.09 7.76
CA TRP A 315 7.80 -15.30 6.98
C TRP A 315 6.69 -16.36 7.03
N HIS A 316 6.07 -16.58 8.19
CA HIS A 316 5.04 -17.61 8.37
C HIS A 316 3.71 -17.32 7.67
N THR A 317 3.54 -16.10 7.16
CA THR A 317 2.32 -15.66 6.47
C THR A 317 2.44 -15.66 4.95
N ILE A 318 3.63 -15.96 4.42
CA ILE A 318 3.88 -16.05 2.98
C ILE A 318 3.15 -17.29 2.46
N PRO A 319 2.21 -17.16 1.50
CA PRO A 319 1.53 -18.31 0.91
C PRO A 319 2.50 -19.12 0.05
N ARG A 320 2.10 -20.31 -0.41
CA ARG A 320 2.82 -20.95 -1.52
C ARG A 320 2.86 -19.97 -2.70
N VAL A 321 4.07 -19.66 -3.15
CA VAL A 321 4.33 -18.58 -4.13
C VAL A 321 4.31 -19.02 -5.58
N TYR A 322 3.84 -20.24 -5.84
CA TYR A 322 3.76 -20.84 -7.17
C TYR A 322 2.55 -21.78 -7.27
N ALA A 323 2.02 -21.93 -8.48
CA ALA A 323 1.10 -22.99 -8.90
C ALA A 323 1.25 -23.17 -10.42
N ASP A 324 0.46 -24.05 -11.04
CA ASP A 324 0.50 -24.28 -12.50
C ASP A 324 0.28 -22.95 -13.26
N GLY A 325 1.28 -22.55 -14.06
CA GLY A 325 1.25 -21.33 -14.87
C GLY A 325 1.36 -20.00 -14.10
N VAL A 326 1.68 -20.00 -12.79
CA VAL A 326 1.68 -18.76 -12.00
C VAL A 326 2.73 -18.69 -10.90
N LEU A 327 3.29 -17.50 -10.71
CA LEU A 327 4.19 -17.12 -9.61
C LEU A 327 3.66 -15.87 -8.88
N ILE A 328 3.98 -15.71 -7.60
CA ILE A 328 3.59 -14.53 -6.79
C ILE A 328 4.85 -13.82 -6.26
N ALA A 329 4.99 -12.51 -6.50
CA ALA A 329 6.20 -11.75 -6.16
C ALA A 329 5.92 -10.46 -5.37
N GLY A 330 6.93 -10.02 -4.60
CA GLY A 330 6.88 -8.82 -3.76
C GLY A 330 5.78 -8.81 -2.70
N ASP A 331 5.24 -7.63 -2.42
CA ASP A 331 4.22 -7.44 -1.38
C ASP A 331 2.93 -8.23 -1.62
N ALA A 332 2.69 -8.72 -2.85
CA ALA A 332 1.56 -9.62 -3.14
C ALA A 332 1.66 -10.93 -2.35
N ALA A 333 2.88 -11.46 -2.17
CA ALA A 333 3.17 -12.62 -1.34
C ALA A 333 3.51 -12.25 0.12
N GLY A 334 3.71 -10.97 0.44
CA GLY A 334 4.04 -10.50 1.79
C GLY A 334 5.54 -10.34 2.08
N PHE A 335 6.37 -10.14 1.06
CA PHE A 335 7.82 -9.95 1.23
C PHE A 335 8.19 -8.55 1.74
N LEU A 336 8.01 -8.31 3.04
CA LEU A 336 8.40 -7.09 3.73
C LEU A 336 9.06 -7.40 5.07
N ASN A 337 10.18 -6.73 5.36
CA ASN A 337 10.82 -6.80 6.67
C ASN A 337 10.28 -5.67 7.57
N SER A 338 9.40 -6.03 8.51
CA SER A 338 8.75 -5.07 9.42
C SER A 338 9.71 -4.47 10.44
N MET A 339 10.76 -5.19 10.86
CA MET A 339 11.80 -4.62 11.74
C MET A 339 12.63 -3.55 11.05
N ARG A 340 12.95 -3.74 9.77
CA ARG A 340 13.74 -2.78 8.98
C ARG A 340 12.90 -1.67 8.38
N LEU A 341 11.56 -1.83 8.37
CA LEU A 341 10.59 -1.00 7.66
C LEU A 341 10.88 -0.92 6.15
N LYS A 342 11.30 -2.05 5.55
CA LYS A 342 11.75 -2.11 4.15
C LYS A 342 11.19 -3.34 3.43
N GLY A 343 10.63 -3.10 2.24
CA GLY A 343 10.16 -4.16 1.34
C GLY A 343 10.60 -3.99 -0.12
N VAL A 344 11.11 -2.82 -0.52
CA VAL A 344 11.42 -2.53 -1.94
C VAL A 344 12.49 -3.48 -2.48
N HIS A 345 13.60 -3.67 -1.77
CA HIS A 345 14.68 -4.56 -2.20
C HIS A 345 14.26 -6.04 -2.18
N LEU A 346 13.39 -6.45 -1.25
CA LEU A 346 12.80 -7.79 -1.23
C LEU A 346 11.83 -8.00 -2.40
N ALA A 347 11.04 -7.00 -2.73
CA ALA A 347 10.15 -7.01 -3.90
C ALA A 347 10.95 -7.12 -5.20
N MET A 348 12.03 -6.33 -5.35
CA MET A 348 12.92 -6.43 -6.51
C MET A 348 13.55 -7.83 -6.63
N ARG A 349 14.13 -8.34 -5.53
CA ARG A 349 14.76 -9.67 -5.50
C ARG A 349 13.79 -10.79 -5.86
N THR A 350 12.61 -10.80 -5.26
CA THR A 350 11.61 -11.83 -5.56
C THR A 350 11.07 -11.71 -6.98
N GLY A 351 10.98 -10.50 -7.53
CA GLY A 351 10.71 -10.28 -8.96
C GLY A 351 11.80 -10.89 -9.87
N MET A 352 13.07 -10.66 -9.57
CA MET A 352 14.20 -11.24 -10.33
C MET A 352 14.21 -12.76 -10.27
N LEU A 353 14.00 -13.34 -9.08
CA LEU A 353 13.94 -14.80 -8.92
C LEU A 353 12.73 -15.40 -9.65
N ALA A 354 11.59 -14.71 -9.66
CA ALA A 354 10.41 -15.13 -10.42
C ALA A 354 10.68 -15.09 -11.93
N ALA A 355 11.40 -14.06 -12.40
CA ALA A 355 11.84 -13.95 -13.80
C ALA A 355 12.76 -15.11 -14.20
N ASP A 356 13.79 -15.42 -13.40
CA ASP A 356 14.69 -16.55 -13.67
C ASP A 356 13.89 -17.87 -13.78
N THR A 357 12.99 -18.13 -12.84
CA THR A 357 12.16 -19.35 -12.86
C THR A 357 11.19 -19.39 -14.03
N ALA A 358 10.49 -18.28 -14.32
CA ALA A 358 9.54 -18.21 -15.43
C ALA A 358 10.23 -18.41 -16.78
N PHE A 359 11.40 -17.79 -16.97
CA PHE A 359 12.21 -17.95 -18.18
C PHE A 359 12.61 -19.41 -18.39
N GLU A 360 13.15 -20.08 -17.36
CA GLU A 360 13.55 -21.48 -17.44
C GLU A 360 12.36 -22.42 -17.70
N ALA A 361 11.22 -22.18 -17.06
CA ALA A 361 10.00 -22.97 -17.24
C ALA A 361 9.46 -22.85 -18.67
N VAL A 362 9.33 -21.62 -19.18
CA VAL A 362 8.86 -21.36 -20.55
C VAL A 362 9.81 -21.96 -21.59
N ARG A 363 11.12 -21.83 -21.41
CA ARG A 363 12.13 -22.41 -22.33
C ARG A 363 12.13 -23.94 -22.30
N ALA A 364 11.86 -24.54 -21.15
CA ALA A 364 11.75 -25.99 -21.02
C ALA A 364 10.41 -26.55 -21.54
N GLY A 365 9.43 -25.69 -21.85
CA GLY A 365 8.08 -26.12 -22.21
C GLY A 365 7.29 -26.74 -21.05
N ASP A 366 7.72 -26.52 -19.81
CA ASP A 366 7.10 -27.07 -18.60
C ASP A 366 6.81 -25.93 -17.62
N VAL A 367 5.54 -25.52 -17.57
CA VAL A 367 5.03 -24.47 -16.68
C VAL A 367 4.21 -25.06 -15.52
N SER A 368 4.39 -26.35 -15.24
CA SER A 368 3.73 -27.02 -14.12
C SER A 368 4.22 -26.50 -12.78
N ALA A 369 3.40 -26.67 -11.74
CA ALA A 369 3.76 -26.38 -10.37
C ALA A 369 5.01 -27.16 -9.94
N SER A 370 5.26 -28.35 -10.49
CA SER A 370 6.48 -29.14 -10.24
C SER A 370 7.73 -28.39 -10.66
N LYS A 371 7.73 -27.81 -11.87
CA LYS A 371 8.84 -27.00 -12.37
C LYS A 371 8.93 -25.65 -11.68
N LEU A 372 7.80 -24.98 -11.51
CA LEU A 372 7.71 -23.63 -10.91
C LEU A 372 8.03 -23.63 -9.41
N LYS A 373 7.97 -24.78 -8.72
CA LYS A 373 8.44 -24.94 -7.32
C LYS A 373 9.88 -24.47 -7.10
N SER A 374 10.71 -24.52 -8.14
CA SER A 374 12.09 -24.00 -8.09
C SER A 374 12.16 -22.53 -7.66
N TYR A 375 11.11 -21.73 -7.87
CA TYR A 375 11.04 -20.35 -7.38
C TYR A 375 11.07 -20.27 -5.85
N GLU A 376 10.29 -21.11 -5.15
CA GLU A 376 10.30 -21.17 -3.68
C GLU A 376 11.68 -21.59 -3.16
N GLN A 377 12.31 -22.59 -3.79
CA GLN A 377 13.66 -23.04 -3.45
C GLN A 377 14.71 -21.94 -3.63
N ARG A 378 14.62 -21.16 -4.71
CA ARG A 378 15.48 -19.99 -4.95
C ARG A 378 15.28 -18.93 -3.88
N ILE A 379 14.04 -18.64 -3.49
CA ILE A 379 13.76 -17.71 -2.39
C ILE A 379 14.41 -18.20 -1.09
N GLU A 380 14.26 -19.48 -0.77
CA GLU A 380 14.83 -20.08 0.44
C GLU A 380 16.36 -20.04 0.46
N ALA A 381 17.02 -20.22 -0.69
CA ALA A 381 18.47 -20.12 -0.81
C ALA A 381 18.98 -18.66 -0.87
N SER A 382 18.09 -17.69 -1.09
CA SER A 382 18.47 -16.29 -1.33
C SER A 382 18.63 -15.46 -0.05
N ALA A 383 19.05 -14.21 -0.25
CA ALA A 383 19.10 -13.21 0.82
C ALA A 383 17.71 -12.85 1.37
N VAL A 384 16.62 -13.15 0.64
CA VAL A 384 15.25 -12.92 1.11
C VAL A 384 14.98 -13.74 2.38
N ARG A 385 15.29 -15.04 2.37
CA ARG A 385 15.17 -15.89 3.57
C ARG A 385 16.10 -15.44 4.67
N ARG A 386 17.37 -15.17 4.35
CA ARG A 386 18.37 -14.74 5.35
C ARG A 386 17.93 -13.48 6.09
N GLU A 387 17.17 -12.60 5.43
CA GLU A 387 16.65 -11.36 6.03
C GLU A 387 15.31 -11.55 6.76
N LEU A 388 14.36 -12.30 6.18
CA LEU A 388 13.00 -12.40 6.72
C LEU A 388 12.82 -13.50 7.77
N TYR A 389 13.55 -14.61 7.65
CA TYR A 389 13.40 -15.75 8.56
C TYR A 389 13.81 -15.41 10.01
N PRO A 390 14.88 -14.64 10.28
CA PRO A 390 15.21 -14.22 11.65
C PRO A 390 14.14 -13.36 12.32
N VAL A 391 13.27 -12.70 11.54
CA VAL A 391 12.26 -11.76 12.04
C VAL A 391 10.83 -12.32 11.94
N ARG A 392 10.70 -13.64 11.71
CA ARG A 392 9.45 -14.33 11.33
C ARG A 392 8.28 -14.23 12.31
N ASN A 393 8.57 -13.94 13.58
CA ASN A 393 7.58 -13.84 14.66
C ASN A 393 7.46 -12.42 15.25
N VAL A 394 8.16 -11.44 14.67
CA VAL A 394 8.32 -10.13 15.31
C VAL A 394 6.99 -9.39 15.38
N HIS A 395 6.18 -9.38 14.33
CA HIS A 395 4.87 -8.72 14.43
C HIS A 395 3.95 -9.42 15.43
N GLN A 396 3.98 -10.75 15.46
CA GLN A 396 3.17 -11.57 16.35
C GLN A 396 3.48 -11.26 17.81
N SER A 397 4.72 -10.95 18.18
CA SER A 397 5.06 -10.60 19.56
C SER A 397 4.44 -9.27 20.02
N PHE A 398 4.16 -8.33 19.11
CA PHE A 398 3.43 -7.10 19.44
C PHE A 398 1.93 -7.33 19.74
N SER A 399 1.38 -8.52 19.44
CA SER A 399 0.03 -8.88 19.91
C SER A 399 -0.08 -8.95 21.44
N TYR A 400 1.06 -9.10 22.13
CA TYR A 400 1.19 -9.06 23.58
C TYR A 400 1.54 -7.65 24.12
N GLY A 401 1.50 -6.63 23.26
CA GLY A 401 1.81 -5.23 23.58
C GLY A 401 3.24 -4.81 23.23
N LEU A 402 3.46 -3.49 23.26
CA LEU A 402 4.69 -2.83 22.82
C LEU A 402 5.93 -3.34 23.55
N LEU A 403 5.87 -3.48 24.88
CA LEU A 403 7.01 -3.93 25.67
C LEU A 403 7.43 -5.36 25.33
N ALA A 404 6.47 -6.28 25.20
CA ALA A 404 6.73 -7.65 24.79
C ALA A 404 7.28 -7.71 23.36
N GLY A 405 6.70 -6.90 22.45
CA GLY A 405 7.16 -6.77 21.07
C GLY A 405 8.60 -6.29 20.95
N VAL A 406 8.96 -5.24 21.69
CA VAL A 406 10.33 -4.69 21.73
C VAL A 406 11.32 -5.68 22.35
N ALA A 407 10.95 -6.33 23.46
CA ALA A 407 11.80 -7.33 24.10
C ALA A 407 12.08 -8.52 23.15
N TYR A 408 11.04 -9.06 22.51
CA TYR A 408 11.19 -10.15 21.54
C TYR A 408 11.96 -9.71 20.30
N SER A 409 11.75 -8.47 19.83
CA SER A 409 12.52 -7.88 18.73
C SER A 409 14.02 -7.92 19.04
N GLY A 410 14.43 -7.49 20.24
CA GLY A 410 15.82 -7.59 20.68
C GLY A 410 16.32 -9.04 20.76
N LEU A 411 15.53 -9.95 21.33
CA LEU A 411 15.86 -11.38 21.40
C LEU A 411 16.06 -11.99 20.01
N SER A 412 15.18 -11.67 19.05
CA SER A 412 15.20 -12.22 17.70
C SER A 412 16.49 -11.89 16.94
N LEU A 413 17.12 -10.75 17.23
CA LEU A 413 18.40 -10.35 16.65
C LEU A 413 19.55 -11.27 17.10
N VAL A 414 19.46 -11.82 18.30
CA VAL A 414 20.48 -12.72 18.86
C VAL A 414 20.19 -14.17 18.54
N THR A 415 18.92 -14.58 18.60
CA THR A 415 18.52 -15.98 18.46
C THR A 415 18.17 -16.39 17.03
N GLY A 416 18.20 -15.45 16.08
CA GLY A 416 17.72 -15.69 14.72
C GLY A 416 16.22 -16.01 14.68
N GLY A 417 15.43 -15.34 15.53
CA GLY A 417 13.97 -15.49 15.60
C GLY A 417 13.46 -16.74 16.30
N TRP A 418 14.32 -17.46 17.03
CA TRP A 418 13.90 -18.66 17.78
C TRP A 418 12.88 -18.33 18.87
N TRP A 419 11.90 -19.22 19.04
CA TRP A 419 10.89 -19.22 20.10
C TRP A 419 10.41 -20.65 20.34
N PHE A 420 10.02 -20.99 21.58
CA PHE A 420 9.62 -22.37 21.93
C PHE A 420 8.34 -22.86 21.23
N LYS A 421 7.50 -21.94 20.75
CA LYS A 421 6.29 -22.23 19.95
C LYS A 421 6.36 -21.48 18.63
N ASP A 422 6.88 -22.13 17.60
CA ASP A 422 7.09 -21.58 16.25
C ASP A 422 6.15 -22.29 15.25
N PRO A 423 5.24 -21.58 14.55
CA PRO A 423 5.02 -20.13 14.57
C PRO A 423 4.38 -19.63 15.87
N MET A 424 4.72 -18.39 16.25
CA MET A 424 3.99 -17.69 17.31
C MET A 424 2.53 -17.48 16.89
N PRO A 425 1.54 -17.68 17.78
CA PRO A 425 0.12 -17.55 17.41
C PRO A 425 -0.19 -16.17 16.82
N ALA A 426 -0.96 -16.16 15.73
CA ALA A 426 -1.40 -14.95 15.04
C ALA A 426 -2.91 -15.00 14.78
N HIS A 427 -3.56 -13.84 14.90
CA HIS A 427 -4.99 -13.68 14.60
C HIS A 427 -5.16 -12.66 13.49
N ALA A 428 -5.99 -12.96 12.49
CA ALA A 428 -6.25 -12.02 11.41
C ALA A 428 -6.79 -10.69 11.96
N GLY A 429 -6.27 -9.55 11.48
CA GLY A 429 -6.60 -8.24 12.05
C GLY A 429 -8.10 -7.92 12.07
N TYR A 430 -8.85 -8.31 11.04
CA TYR A 430 -10.31 -8.11 10.98
C TYR A 430 -11.08 -8.84 12.10
N ALA A 431 -10.48 -9.88 12.70
CA ALA A 431 -11.06 -10.65 13.78
C ALA A 431 -10.72 -10.09 15.17
N ARG A 432 -9.76 -9.16 15.29
CA ARG A 432 -9.28 -8.61 16.56
C ARG A 432 -10.08 -7.41 17.09
N MET A 433 -10.82 -6.73 16.23
CA MET A 433 -11.61 -5.56 16.63
C MET A 433 -12.65 -5.95 17.69
N ALA A 434 -12.61 -5.26 18.83
CA ALA A 434 -13.53 -5.45 19.93
C ALA A 434 -14.87 -4.74 19.68
N ARG A 435 -15.92 -5.14 20.41
CA ARG A 435 -17.18 -4.40 20.41
C ARG A 435 -17.03 -3.12 21.23
N LEU A 436 -17.69 -2.04 20.81
CA LEU A 436 -17.61 -0.73 21.49
C LEU A 436 -17.96 -0.82 22.99
N ALA A 437 -19.06 -1.49 23.31
CA ALA A 437 -19.53 -1.65 24.69
C ALA A 437 -18.61 -2.53 25.57
N GLU A 438 -17.85 -3.43 24.95
CA GLU A 438 -16.90 -4.29 25.65
C GLU A 438 -15.58 -3.57 25.87
N TYR A 439 -15.06 -2.90 24.83
CA TYR A 439 -13.78 -2.20 24.88
C TYR A 439 -13.79 -1.00 25.82
N TYR A 440 -14.90 -0.24 25.86
CA TYR A 440 -15.06 0.95 26.70
C TYR A 440 -15.94 0.71 27.94
N LYS A 441 -16.02 -0.53 28.42
CA LYS A 441 -16.83 -0.87 29.60
C LYS A 441 -16.34 -0.16 30.87
N ASP A 442 -15.03 -0.20 31.10
CA ASP A 442 -14.40 0.26 32.34
C ASP A 442 -13.55 1.53 32.15
N THR A 443 -13.28 1.92 30.90
CA THR A 443 -12.51 3.12 30.56
C THR A 443 -13.28 3.89 29.51
N PRO A 444 -13.59 5.18 29.71
CA PRO A 444 -14.25 5.97 28.69
C PRO A 444 -13.30 6.21 27.49
N PRO A 445 -13.85 6.48 26.29
CA PRO A 445 -13.05 6.86 25.13
C PRO A 445 -12.23 8.13 25.43
N ASP A 446 -10.93 8.13 25.08
CA ASP A 446 -10.10 9.32 25.22
C ASP A 446 -10.59 10.38 24.22
N PRO A 447 -11.13 11.53 24.68
CA PRO A 447 -11.66 12.56 23.80
C PRO A 447 -10.62 13.16 22.86
N ASP A 448 -9.32 13.02 23.18
CA ASP A 448 -8.21 13.44 22.33
C ASP A 448 -7.71 12.34 21.39
N ALA A 449 -8.04 11.06 21.62
CA ALA A 449 -7.65 9.95 20.75
C ALA A 449 -8.80 9.42 19.88
N THR A 450 -10.03 9.83 20.20
CA THR A 450 -11.24 9.36 19.54
C THR A 450 -11.65 10.29 18.41
N VAL A 451 -12.13 9.69 17.32
CA VAL A 451 -12.87 10.43 16.30
C VAL A 451 -14.07 11.06 17.00
N ASN A 452 -14.05 12.38 17.23
CA ASN A 452 -15.22 13.09 17.73
C ASN A 452 -16.38 12.86 16.73
N PRO A 453 -17.43 12.09 17.08
CA PRO A 453 -18.46 11.72 16.13
C PRO A 453 -19.30 12.91 15.65
N GLU A 454 -19.23 14.06 16.35
CA GLU A 454 -19.91 15.30 15.96
C GLU A 454 -19.01 16.27 15.16
N ARG A 455 -17.68 16.10 15.20
CA ARG A 455 -16.78 16.80 14.27
C ARG A 455 -16.49 15.90 13.08
N SER A 456 -17.43 15.94 12.15
CA SER A 456 -17.16 15.69 10.74
C SER A 456 -15.75 16.17 10.34
N LEU A 457 -14.98 15.33 9.65
CA LEU A 457 -13.71 15.65 8.99
C LEU A 457 -13.87 16.70 7.86
N LEU A 458 -14.66 17.75 8.08
CA LEU A 458 -15.08 18.73 7.08
C LEU A 458 -14.81 20.18 7.48
N GLU A 459 -13.72 20.46 8.22
CA GLU A 459 -13.09 21.78 8.04
C GLU A 459 -12.28 21.85 6.73
N HIS A 460 -11.94 20.70 6.13
CA HIS A 460 -11.26 20.63 4.83
C HIS A 460 -11.76 19.46 3.96
N PRO A 461 -12.89 19.60 3.24
CA PRO A 461 -13.27 18.63 2.21
C PRO A 461 -12.22 18.59 1.09
N PRO A 462 -11.61 17.42 0.77
CA PRO A 462 -10.83 17.26 -0.44
C PRO A 462 -11.76 17.31 -1.66
N ARG A 463 -11.70 18.39 -2.44
CA ARG A 463 -12.39 18.51 -3.73
C ARG A 463 -11.53 17.84 -4.81
N GLY A 464 -11.79 16.56 -5.07
CA GLY A 464 -11.21 15.84 -6.21
C GLY A 464 -12.07 14.64 -6.57
N GLY A 465 -12.78 14.72 -7.70
CA GLY A 465 -13.58 13.63 -8.23
C GLY A 465 -12.73 12.54 -8.90
N PRO A 466 -13.30 11.34 -9.13
CA PRO A 466 -12.68 10.33 -9.99
C PRO A 466 -12.50 10.88 -11.41
N ALA A 467 -11.58 10.29 -12.18
CA ALA A 467 -11.49 10.51 -13.62
C ALA A 467 -12.83 10.12 -14.28
N VAL A 468 -13.62 11.13 -14.62
CA VAL A 468 -14.77 11.03 -15.52
C VAL A 468 -14.46 11.95 -16.70
N ALA A 469 -14.80 11.51 -17.90
CA ALA A 469 -14.63 12.24 -19.15
C ALA A 469 -15.29 13.64 -19.09
N PRO A 470 -14.75 14.66 -19.77
CA PRO A 470 -15.33 15.99 -19.78
C PRO A 470 -16.55 15.98 -20.71
N ASP A 471 -17.68 16.52 -20.26
CA ASP A 471 -18.74 16.92 -21.17
C ASP A 471 -19.42 18.21 -20.72
N ARG A 472 -19.30 19.22 -21.57
CA ARG A 472 -20.18 20.37 -21.75
C ARG A 472 -20.02 20.81 -23.22
N PRO A 473 -21.05 21.35 -23.92
CA PRO A 473 -21.92 22.41 -23.40
C PRO A 473 -23.42 22.42 -23.83
N ARG A 474 -24.22 23.11 -22.97
CA ARG A 474 -25.41 23.98 -23.20
C ARG A 474 -26.59 23.56 -24.12
N ARG A 475 -27.81 23.65 -23.55
CA ARG A 475 -29.02 24.45 -23.95
C ARG A 475 -30.23 23.87 -23.17
N GLY A 476 -31.23 24.57 -22.65
CA GLY A 476 -31.59 25.98 -22.53
C GLY A 476 -32.89 26.08 -21.71
N GLY A 477 -33.12 27.19 -21.01
CA GLY A 477 -34.46 27.77 -20.88
C GLY A 477 -35.14 27.66 -19.51
N LEU A 478 -35.13 28.78 -18.78
CA LEU A 478 -36.13 29.08 -17.76
C LEU A 478 -37.36 29.70 -18.44
N PRO A 479 -38.56 29.55 -17.86
CA PRO A 479 -39.21 30.76 -17.33
C PRO A 479 -39.82 30.55 -15.92
N HIS A 480 -39.74 31.63 -15.13
CA HIS A 480 -40.17 31.90 -13.74
C HIS A 480 -41.67 31.64 -13.39
N PRO A 481 -42.16 31.86 -12.13
CA PRO A 481 -41.51 32.25 -10.85
C PRO A 481 -41.87 31.36 -9.62
N LEU A 482 -41.12 31.54 -8.53
CA LEU A 482 -41.33 30.97 -7.19
C LEU A 482 -42.58 31.53 -6.46
N PRO A 483 -43.25 30.71 -5.63
CA PRO A 483 -43.83 31.19 -4.37
C PRO A 483 -43.21 30.52 -3.12
N ARG A 484 -43.20 31.27 -2.01
CA ARG A 484 -42.59 30.96 -0.71
C ARG A 484 -43.37 29.89 0.09
N GLY A 485 -42.65 29.07 0.84
CA GLY A 485 -43.14 28.52 2.13
C GLY A 485 -42.75 27.08 2.42
N VAL A 486 -42.37 26.84 3.68
CA VAL A 486 -42.18 25.54 4.34
C VAL A 486 -40.84 24.82 4.08
N ARG A 487 -39.90 25.11 4.98
CA ARG A 487 -38.79 24.23 5.33
C ARG A 487 -39.37 22.92 5.89
N GLN A 488 -39.10 21.79 5.26
CA GLN A 488 -38.81 20.52 5.93
C GLN A 488 -38.27 19.47 4.94
N SER A 489 -37.27 18.74 5.41
CA SER A 489 -36.48 17.74 4.69
C SER A 489 -37.29 16.50 4.31
N LEU A 490 -37.33 16.18 3.01
CA LEU A 490 -37.81 14.89 2.52
C LEU A 490 -36.68 13.84 2.51
N ARG A 491 -37.01 12.69 3.06
CA ARG A 491 -36.13 11.53 3.28
C ARG A 491 -35.86 10.75 1.98
N PRO A 492 -34.65 10.22 1.81
CA PRO A 492 -34.33 9.19 0.83
C PRO A 492 -35.15 7.90 1.05
N PHE A 493 -35.66 7.38 -0.07
CA PHE A 493 -36.31 6.08 -0.20
C PHE A 493 -35.32 4.93 0.07
N LEU A 494 -35.74 3.96 0.90
CA LEU A 494 -35.28 2.57 0.86
C LEU A 494 -36.52 1.68 0.71
N PRO A 495 -36.49 0.63 -0.13
CA PRO A 495 -37.61 -0.28 -0.28
C PRO A 495 -37.64 -1.30 0.87
N GLY A 496 -38.81 -1.39 1.50
CA GLY A 496 -39.45 -2.63 1.93
C GLY A 496 -38.86 -3.38 3.11
N GLU A 497 -39.36 -3.10 4.31
CA GLU A 497 -40.15 -4.09 5.06
C GLU A 497 -40.95 -3.39 6.19
N ARG A 498 -42.19 -3.83 6.37
CA ARG A 498 -43.23 -3.19 7.19
C ARG A 498 -43.04 -3.56 8.66
N LEU A 499 -43.11 -2.57 9.56
CA LEU A 499 -43.62 -2.77 10.93
C LEU A 499 -44.46 -1.55 11.33
N ARG A 500 -45.71 -1.84 11.73
CA ARG A 500 -46.71 -0.89 12.23
C ARG A 500 -46.25 -0.27 13.55
N ASP A 501 -46.48 1.03 13.69
CA ASP A 501 -46.30 1.80 14.92
C ASP A 501 -47.56 1.70 15.80
N GLY A 502 -47.38 1.29 17.04
CA GLY A 502 -48.35 1.41 18.13
C GLY A 502 -47.74 2.28 19.21
N ARG A 503 -48.15 3.54 19.26
CA ARG A 503 -47.71 4.55 20.24
C ARG A 503 -48.06 4.11 21.66
N HIS A 504 -47.12 4.23 22.59
CA HIS A 504 -47.26 4.96 23.86
C HIS A 504 -46.02 4.81 24.76
N GLY A 505 -45.65 5.89 25.45
CA GLY A 505 -44.91 5.81 26.72
C GLY A 505 -43.48 6.34 26.72
N ARG A 506 -43.26 7.44 27.45
CA ARG A 506 -41.94 7.92 27.91
C ARG A 506 -41.18 6.81 28.65
N ARG A 507 -39.92 6.52 28.28
CA ARG A 507 -38.75 6.22 29.16
C ARG A 507 -37.54 5.68 28.38
N ASN A 508 -36.36 6.05 28.84
CA ASN A 508 -35.02 5.45 28.63
C ASN A 508 -34.31 5.65 27.28
N ILE A 509 -33.52 6.73 27.21
CA ILE A 509 -32.36 6.85 26.31
C ILE A 509 -31.21 6.02 26.90
N ALA A 510 -31.31 4.70 26.81
CA ALA A 510 -30.24 3.76 27.11
C ALA A 510 -30.62 2.38 26.55
N LYS A 511 -30.56 2.21 25.23
CA LYS A 511 -30.47 0.92 24.49
C LYS A 511 -30.76 1.16 23.01
N LYS A 512 -29.71 1.44 22.22
CA LYS A 512 -29.61 1.07 20.79
C LYS A 512 -28.24 1.44 20.19
N VAL A 513 -27.15 1.09 20.87
CA VAL A 513 -25.79 1.14 20.29
C VAL A 513 -25.04 -0.21 20.51
N ALA A 514 -25.72 -1.22 21.05
CA ALA A 514 -25.08 -2.39 21.64
C ALA A 514 -24.55 -3.46 20.66
N ASP A 515 -24.87 -3.41 19.37
CA ASP A 515 -24.63 -4.57 18.48
C ASP A 515 -24.05 -4.25 17.09
N GLN A 516 -23.47 -3.08 16.89
CA GLN A 516 -22.77 -2.81 15.63
C GLN A 516 -21.26 -2.89 15.83
N ARG A 517 -20.63 -3.91 15.23
CA ARG A 517 -19.26 -3.76 14.75
C ARG A 517 -19.31 -2.59 13.78
N VAL A 518 -18.60 -1.51 14.04
CA VAL A 518 -18.41 -0.48 13.01
C VAL A 518 -17.64 -1.20 11.89
N GLU A 519 -18.33 -1.54 10.80
CA GLU A 519 -17.68 -2.16 9.65
C GLU A 519 -16.44 -1.33 9.29
N LEU A 520 -15.33 -2.02 9.01
CA LEU A 520 -14.05 -1.43 8.63
C LEU A 520 -14.23 -0.42 7.49
N ARG A 521 -14.48 0.85 7.84
CA ARG A 521 -14.38 2.00 6.94
C ARG A 521 -12.96 2.32 6.45
N PRO A 522 -11.83 1.89 7.08
CA PRO A 522 -10.51 2.25 6.58
C PRO A 522 -10.23 1.79 5.15
N LEU A 523 -10.94 0.76 4.67
CA LEU A 523 -10.68 0.17 3.35
C LEU A 523 -11.59 0.71 2.24
N GLN A 524 -12.69 1.39 2.56
CA GLN A 524 -13.65 1.84 1.54
C GLN A 524 -13.29 3.19 0.90
N ASN A 525 -12.27 3.89 1.40
CA ASN A 525 -11.87 5.22 0.91
C ASN A 525 -10.35 5.43 0.80
N VAL A 526 -9.57 4.40 0.44
CA VAL A 526 -8.15 4.60 0.08
C VAL A 526 -8.07 5.17 -1.35
N ARG A 527 -8.39 6.46 -1.47
CA ARG A 527 -8.40 7.20 -2.72
C ARG A 527 -7.10 7.97 -2.87
N HIS A 528 -6.37 7.72 -3.95
CA HIS A 528 -5.34 8.64 -4.43
C HIS A 528 -6.05 9.91 -4.91
N HIS A 529 -5.77 11.05 -4.28
CA HIS A 529 -6.23 12.35 -4.73
C HIS A 529 -5.03 13.15 -5.27
N GLY A 530 -5.20 13.71 -6.47
CA GLY A 530 -4.22 14.58 -7.12
C GLY A 530 -4.08 15.94 -6.43
N PRO A 531 -3.25 16.85 -6.98
CA PRO A 531 -2.94 18.13 -6.35
C PRO A 531 -4.13 19.10 -6.37
N VAL A 532 -4.25 19.94 -5.32
CA VAL A 532 -5.26 21.02 -5.16
C VAL A 532 -4.53 22.28 -4.63
N PRO A 533 -4.92 23.52 -5.01
CA PRO A 533 -4.11 24.72 -4.76
C PRO A 533 -4.22 25.32 -3.35
N ASP A 534 -3.07 25.85 -2.91
CA ASP A 534 -2.70 26.69 -1.77
C ASP A 534 -3.74 27.05 -0.70
N HIS A 535 -3.49 26.56 0.53
CA HIS A 535 -4.00 27.16 1.77
C HIS A 535 -2.84 27.42 2.74
N ARG A 536 -2.58 28.71 3.01
CA ARG A 536 -1.67 29.16 4.06
C ARG A 536 -2.40 29.10 5.41
N LEU A 537 -1.78 28.52 6.42
CA LEU A 537 -2.17 28.76 7.81
C LEU A 537 -1.69 30.17 8.17
N GLY A 538 -2.64 31.09 8.32
CA GLY A 538 -2.37 32.49 8.61
C GLY A 538 -1.80 32.70 10.01
N ALA A 539 -0.97 33.74 10.14
CA ALA A 539 -0.79 34.50 11.37
C ALA A 539 -1.15 35.97 11.07
N ALA A 540 -1.85 36.62 12.00
CA ALA A 540 -2.29 38.00 11.89
C ALA A 540 -1.08 38.97 11.90
N GLY A 541 -1.11 39.99 11.03
CA GLY A 541 -0.18 41.12 11.10
C GLY A 541 -0.03 41.86 9.77
N ARG A 542 -0.35 43.15 9.76
CA ARG A 542 -0.50 44.03 8.59
C ARG A 542 0.84 44.40 7.93
N GLY A 543 0.83 44.61 6.62
CA GLY A 543 1.86 45.36 5.88
C GLY A 543 1.70 45.28 4.36
N ARG A 544 1.38 46.40 3.70
CA ARG A 544 1.18 46.54 2.25
C ARG A 544 2.54 46.57 1.50
N GLY A 545 2.59 45.97 0.30
CA GLY A 545 3.69 46.19 -0.67
C GLY A 545 3.66 45.28 -1.91
N THR A 546 3.13 45.83 -3.01
CA THR A 546 3.30 45.68 -4.49
C THR A 546 3.98 44.43 -5.14
N PRO A 547 3.55 43.95 -6.34
CA PRO A 547 3.93 42.64 -6.93
C PRO A 547 4.96 42.71 -8.09
N VAL A 548 5.11 41.57 -8.80
CA VAL A 548 5.79 41.28 -10.11
C VAL A 548 7.26 40.80 -9.93
N ARG A 549 7.79 39.67 -10.47
CA ARG A 549 7.74 39.09 -11.84
C ARG A 549 7.89 37.56 -11.90
N ARG A 550 7.17 37.00 -12.88
CA ARG A 550 7.31 35.69 -13.55
C ARG A 550 8.77 35.32 -13.82
N HIS A 551 9.13 34.04 -13.72
CA HIS A 551 9.98 33.34 -14.70
C HIS A 551 9.49 31.90 -14.87
N VAL A 552 9.32 31.55 -16.15
CA VAL A 552 9.03 30.24 -16.75
C VAL A 552 10.38 29.54 -16.97
N ILE A 553 10.43 28.20 -16.93
CA ILE A 553 11.15 27.30 -17.87
C ILE A 553 11.13 25.85 -17.36
N TRP A 554 10.60 24.99 -18.24
CA TRP A 554 10.77 23.54 -18.51
C TRP A 554 11.17 22.56 -17.41
#